data_AF-A0A4R3HAY0-F1
#
_entry.id   AF-A0A4R3HAY0-F1
#
_cell.length_a   1.000
_cell.length_b   1.000
_cell.length_c   1.000
_cell.angle_alpha   90.00
_cell.angle_beta   90.00
_cell.angle_gamma   90.00
#
_symmetry.space_group_name_H-M   'P 1'
#
loop_
_entity.id
_entity.type
_entity.pdbx_description
1 polymer ?
#
loop_
_entity_poly.entity_id
_entity_poly.type
_entity_poly.pdbx_seq_one_letter_code
_entity_poly.pdbx_strand_id
1 'polypeptide(L)'
;MSATNDHWKTVLQRGANALAFHITSPANAVKPTMAAEPAPQKRPLPVTVFHAVAVCALVDGWVAAGEGEILIDRPAVLARQKLVNAKAAEPPGSTPSPFSVGYAADYRLELARLAWLAIIEDPAVRLEALAAAYQPPEPRVKLV
;
A
#
# COMPACT_ATOMS: atom_id res chain seq x y z
N MET A 1 -10.36 -2.74 -24.58
CA MET A 1 -10.02 -1.88 -23.42
C MET A 1 -9.44 -0.59 -23.97
N SER A 2 -9.85 0.58 -23.47
CA SER A 2 -9.40 1.88 -24.00
C SER A 2 -8.04 2.29 -23.42
N ALA A 3 -7.26 3.05 -24.19
CA ALA A 3 -5.95 3.56 -23.76
C ALA A 3 -5.99 4.37 -22.45
N THR A 4 -7.14 5.00 -22.15
CA THR A 4 -7.39 5.72 -20.90
C THR A 4 -7.36 4.79 -19.68
N ASN A 5 -7.90 3.58 -19.79
CA ASN A 5 -7.87 2.62 -18.67
C ASN A 5 -6.44 2.11 -18.40
N ASP A 6 -5.64 1.93 -19.45
CA ASP A 6 -4.25 1.49 -19.34
C ASP A 6 -3.36 2.57 -18.71
N HIS A 7 -3.66 3.86 -18.96
CA HIS A 7 -3.02 4.98 -18.28
C HIS A 7 -3.21 4.90 -16.75
N TRP A 8 -4.44 4.80 -16.27
CA TRP A 8 -4.73 4.77 -14.84
C TRP A 8 -4.17 3.55 -14.13
N LYS A 9 -4.24 2.38 -14.76
CA LYS A 9 -3.57 1.16 -14.25
C LYS A 9 -2.06 1.37 -14.09
N THR A 10 -1.42 2.04 -15.05
CA THR A 10 0.01 2.36 -14.97
C THR A 10 0.31 3.34 -13.82
N VAL A 11 -0.53 4.36 -13.64
CA VAL A 11 -0.40 5.33 -12.53
C VAL A 11 -0.53 4.62 -11.17
N LEU A 12 -1.54 3.75 -11.00
CA LEU A 12 -1.75 2.99 -9.77
C LEU A 12 -0.63 2.00 -9.49
N GLN A 13 -0.12 1.29 -10.52
CA GLN A 13 1.02 0.39 -10.34
C GLN A 13 2.26 1.14 -9.88
N ARG A 14 2.52 2.34 -10.43
CA ARG A 14 3.61 3.21 -9.97
C ARG A 14 3.40 3.69 -8.55
N GLY A 15 2.16 4.03 -8.18
CA GLY A 15 1.78 4.40 -6.82
C GLY A 15 2.06 3.28 -5.82
N ALA A 16 1.54 2.07 -6.08
CA ALA A 16 1.78 0.90 -5.22
C ALA A 16 3.26 0.53 -5.11
N ASN A 17 4.03 0.64 -6.22
CA ASN A 17 5.48 0.40 -6.22
C ASN A 17 6.27 1.43 -5.41
N ALA A 18 5.72 2.62 -5.19
CA ALA A 18 6.32 3.66 -4.36
C ALA A 18 5.93 3.55 -2.87
N LEU A 19 5.26 2.47 -2.45
CA LEU A 19 5.02 2.16 -1.04
C LEU A 19 6.16 1.34 -0.43
N ALA A 20 6.45 1.64 0.83
CA ALA A 20 7.22 0.81 1.74
C ALA A 20 6.27 0.20 2.78
N PHE A 21 6.52 -1.06 3.15
CA PHE A 21 5.72 -1.77 4.14
C PHE A 21 6.54 -1.96 5.40
N HIS A 22 6.03 -1.48 6.52
CA HIS A 22 6.76 -1.51 7.79
C HIS A 22 5.93 -2.17 8.89
N ILE A 23 6.58 -3.05 9.66
CA ILE A 23 6.00 -3.54 10.91
C ILE A 23 5.89 -2.36 11.88
N THR A 24 4.73 -2.23 12.50
CA THR A 24 4.41 -1.18 13.50
C THR A 24 4.25 -1.76 14.89
N SER A 25 4.06 -3.07 15.03
CA SER A 25 4.05 -3.77 16.31
C SER A 25 5.47 -3.98 16.86
N PRO A 26 5.62 -4.20 18.18
CA PRO A 26 6.88 -4.67 18.77
C PRO A 26 7.37 -5.99 18.15
N ALA A 27 8.65 -6.27 18.29
CA ALA A 27 9.22 -7.58 17.95
C ALA A 27 8.52 -8.70 18.74
N ASN A 28 8.31 -9.85 18.10
CA ASN A 28 7.63 -11.02 18.68
C ASN A 28 6.17 -10.80 19.12
N ALA A 29 5.49 -9.75 18.63
CA ALA A 29 4.07 -9.56 18.89
C ALA A 29 3.27 -10.78 18.38
N VAL A 30 2.36 -11.29 19.23
CA VAL A 30 1.49 -12.45 18.90
C VAL A 30 0.67 -12.21 17.63
N LYS A 31 0.25 -10.95 17.41
CA LYS A 31 -0.42 -10.50 16.20
C LYS A 31 0.35 -9.30 15.63
N PRO A 32 1.29 -9.51 14.69
CA PRO A 32 2.05 -8.43 14.11
C PRO A 32 1.15 -7.47 13.32
N THR A 33 1.46 -6.18 13.41
CA THR A 33 0.79 -5.13 12.64
C THR A 33 1.77 -4.49 11.67
N MET A 34 1.25 -4.05 10.53
CA MET A 34 2.02 -3.44 9.45
C MET A 34 1.26 -2.23 8.93
N ALA A 35 1.97 -1.23 8.43
CA ALA A 35 1.42 -0.13 7.66
C ALA A 35 2.17 0.01 6.33
N ALA A 36 1.43 0.36 5.27
CA ALA A 36 2.00 0.87 4.05
C ALA A 36 2.20 2.39 4.15
N GLU A 37 3.42 2.86 3.86
CA GLU A 37 3.77 4.28 3.89
C GLU A 37 4.46 4.67 2.57
N PRO A 38 4.37 5.94 2.13
CA PRO A 38 5.16 6.43 1.02
C PRO A 38 6.66 6.18 1.25
N ALA A 39 7.30 5.43 0.35
CA ALA A 39 8.73 5.21 0.41
C ALA A 39 9.48 6.53 0.13
N PRO A 40 10.67 6.75 0.74
CA PRO A 40 11.51 7.90 0.41
C PRO A 40 11.82 7.97 -1.09
N GLN A 41 11.45 9.07 -1.74
CA GLN A 41 11.62 9.24 -3.18
C GLN A 41 12.93 9.99 -3.47
N LYS A 42 13.77 9.43 -4.35
CA LYS A 42 15.00 10.10 -4.82
C LYS A 42 14.72 11.26 -5.78
N ARG A 43 13.55 11.27 -6.41
CA ARG A 43 13.09 12.28 -7.36
C ARG A 43 11.63 12.61 -7.07
N PRO A 44 11.19 13.85 -7.30
CA PRO A 44 9.78 14.20 -7.17
C PRO A 44 8.94 13.33 -8.11
N LEU A 45 7.88 12.75 -7.58
CA LEU A 45 6.90 12.02 -8.38
C LEU A 45 5.96 13.02 -9.07
N PRO A 46 5.44 12.70 -10.27
CA PRO A 46 4.31 13.43 -10.82
C PRO A 46 3.14 13.44 -9.83
N VAL A 47 2.41 14.56 -9.76
CA VAL A 47 1.31 14.75 -8.79
C VAL A 47 0.29 13.61 -8.82
N THR A 48 -0.08 13.13 -10.00
CA THR A 48 -1.02 12.02 -10.18
C THR A 48 -0.51 10.71 -9.60
N VAL A 49 0.81 10.47 -9.69
CA VAL A 49 1.45 9.30 -9.08
C VAL A 49 1.52 9.47 -7.57
N PHE A 50 1.77 10.68 -7.07
CA PHE A 50 1.73 10.97 -5.63
C PHE A 50 0.33 10.69 -5.04
N HIS A 51 -0.73 11.15 -5.70
CA HIS A 51 -2.10 10.79 -5.31
C HIS A 51 -2.32 9.27 -5.33
N ALA A 52 -1.80 8.55 -6.33
CA ALA A 52 -1.87 7.10 -6.36
C ALA A 52 -1.11 6.42 -5.21
N VAL A 53 0.01 6.96 -4.74
CA VAL A 53 0.67 6.47 -3.52
C VAL A 53 -0.26 6.61 -2.31
N ALA A 54 -0.83 7.81 -2.12
CA ALA A 54 -1.75 8.08 -1.01
C ALA A 54 -2.98 7.16 -1.04
N VAL A 55 -3.61 7.00 -2.21
CA VAL A 55 -4.75 6.09 -2.37
C VAL A 55 -4.37 4.64 -2.10
N CYS A 56 -3.22 4.17 -2.58
CA CYS A 56 -2.79 2.79 -2.30
C CYS A 56 -2.50 2.58 -0.80
N ALA A 57 -1.98 3.59 -0.10
CA ALA A 57 -1.77 3.54 1.35
C ALA A 57 -3.10 3.55 2.12
N LEU A 58 -4.07 4.36 1.70
CA LEU A 58 -5.43 4.36 2.25
C LEU A 58 -6.09 2.97 2.08
N VAL A 59 -5.95 2.37 0.90
CA VAL A 59 -6.47 1.03 0.61
C VAL A 59 -5.78 -0.04 1.47
N ASP A 60 -4.47 0.05 1.75
CA ASP A 60 -3.83 -0.84 2.75
C ASP A 60 -4.53 -0.74 4.12
N GLY A 61 -4.89 0.47 4.54
CA GLY A 61 -5.69 0.72 5.73
C GLY A 61 -7.04 0.00 5.70
N TRP A 62 -7.76 0.07 4.58
CA TRP A 62 -9.02 -0.65 4.42
C TRP A 62 -8.84 -2.18 4.48
N VAL A 63 -7.79 -2.71 3.83
CA VAL A 63 -7.49 -4.15 3.88
C VAL A 63 -7.11 -4.58 5.31
N ALA A 64 -6.40 -3.72 6.06
CA ALA A 64 -6.03 -3.98 7.45
C ALA A 64 -7.24 -4.02 8.39
N ALA A 65 -8.19 -3.11 8.20
CA ALA A 65 -9.42 -3.01 8.99
C ALA A 65 -10.49 -4.03 8.56
N GLY A 66 -10.46 -4.48 7.31
CA GLY A 66 -11.52 -5.28 6.71
C GLY A 66 -12.75 -4.45 6.30
N GLU A 67 -12.64 -3.12 6.31
CA GLU A 67 -13.72 -2.16 6.05
C GLU A 67 -13.20 -1.03 5.15
N GLY A 68 -14.03 -0.57 4.20
CA GLY A 68 -13.67 0.49 3.26
C GLY A 68 -14.80 0.77 2.26
N GLU A 69 -14.55 1.66 1.29
CA GLU A 69 -15.55 2.03 0.27
C GLU A 69 -15.75 0.97 -0.82
N ILE A 70 -14.92 -0.07 -0.82
CA ILE A 70 -14.96 -1.18 -1.78
C ILE A 70 -15.01 -2.52 -1.05
N LEU A 71 -15.47 -3.56 -1.75
CA LEU A 71 -15.41 -4.92 -1.25
C LEU A 71 -13.95 -5.40 -1.17
N ILE A 72 -13.47 -5.67 0.04
CA ILE A 72 -12.18 -6.30 0.28
C ILE A 72 -12.34 -7.81 0.18
N ASP A 73 -11.74 -8.41 -0.84
CA ASP A 73 -11.80 -9.84 -1.05
C ASP A 73 -10.73 -10.61 -0.25
N ARG A 74 -10.99 -11.91 -0.06
CA ARG A 74 -10.09 -12.80 0.67
C ARG A 74 -8.66 -12.85 0.09
N PRO A 75 -8.44 -12.85 -1.24
CA PRO A 75 -7.09 -12.81 -1.81
C PRO A 75 -6.25 -11.62 -1.31
N ALA A 76 -6.81 -10.40 -1.29
CA ALA A 76 -6.08 -9.21 -0.80
C ALA A 76 -5.69 -9.34 0.68
N VAL A 77 -6.63 -9.83 1.51
CA VAL A 77 -6.36 -10.08 2.95
C VAL A 77 -5.24 -11.11 3.14
N LEU A 78 -5.27 -12.21 2.38
CA LEU A 78 -4.25 -13.25 2.45
C LEU A 78 -2.89 -12.78 1.95
N ALA A 79 -2.84 -11.98 0.88
CA ALA A 79 -1.61 -11.39 0.36
C ALA A 79 -0.97 -10.46 1.41
N ARG A 80 -1.77 -9.60 2.05
CA ARG A 80 -1.33 -8.76 3.16
C ARG A 80 -0.80 -9.59 4.33
N GLN A 81 -1.55 -10.62 4.75
CA GLN A 81 -1.17 -11.46 5.88
C GLN A 81 0.16 -12.20 5.65
N LYS A 82 0.39 -12.71 4.44
CA LYS A 82 1.66 -13.35 4.07
C LYS A 82 2.82 -12.37 4.17
N LEU A 83 2.64 -11.15 3.66
CA LEU A 83 3.64 -10.10 3.77
C LEU A 83 3.93 -9.73 5.22
N VAL A 84 2.90 -9.48 6.02
CA VAL A 84 3.04 -9.13 7.45
C VAL A 84 3.84 -10.22 8.18
N ASN A 85 3.48 -11.49 8.00
CA ASN A 85 4.16 -12.61 8.64
C ASN A 85 5.62 -12.73 8.20
N ALA A 86 5.89 -12.56 6.91
CA ALA A 86 7.26 -12.61 6.39
C ALA A 86 8.11 -11.47 6.95
N LYS A 87 7.58 -10.23 6.98
CA LYS A 87 8.30 -9.08 7.54
C LYS A 87 8.51 -9.20 9.06
N ALA A 88 7.54 -9.74 9.79
CA ALA A 88 7.66 -9.93 11.24
C ALA A 88 8.67 -11.02 11.64
N ALA A 89 8.94 -11.97 10.74
CA ALA A 89 9.96 -13.00 10.93
C ALA A 89 11.39 -12.53 10.59
N GLU A 90 11.56 -11.35 10.00
CA GLU A 90 12.88 -10.80 9.68
C GLU A 90 13.59 -10.34 10.97
N PRO A 91 14.85 -10.77 11.20
CA PRO A 91 15.64 -10.24 12.32
C PRO A 91 15.77 -8.71 12.24
N PRO A 92 15.72 -7.98 13.36
CA PRO A 92 15.89 -6.53 13.36
C PRO A 92 17.21 -6.12 12.68
N GLY A 93 17.13 -5.17 11.74
CA GLY A 93 18.30 -4.65 11.02
C GLY A 93 18.81 -5.57 9.90
N SER A 94 18.16 -6.71 9.62
CA SER A 94 18.52 -7.54 8.48
C SER A 94 18.11 -6.89 7.15
N THR A 95 18.80 -7.28 6.08
CA THR A 95 18.31 -6.99 4.73
C THR A 95 16.98 -7.71 4.49
N PRO A 96 16.08 -7.15 3.66
CA PRO A 96 14.83 -7.81 3.31
C PRO A 96 15.08 -9.18 2.68
N SER A 97 14.37 -10.19 3.14
CA SER A 97 14.47 -11.54 2.58
C SER A 97 13.80 -11.61 1.20
N PRO A 98 14.23 -12.55 0.32
CA PRO A 98 13.56 -12.77 -0.97
C PRO A 98 12.06 -13.06 -0.82
N PHE A 99 11.64 -13.71 0.27
CA PHE A 99 10.23 -13.97 0.56
C PHE A 99 9.45 -12.69 0.83
N SER A 100 9.93 -11.81 1.70
CA SER A 100 9.30 -10.51 1.95
C SER A 100 9.27 -9.64 0.70
N VAL A 101 10.30 -9.70 -0.14
CA VAL A 101 10.33 -9.00 -1.43
C VAL A 101 9.24 -9.52 -2.36
N GLY A 102 9.12 -10.85 -2.51
CA GLY A 102 8.09 -11.49 -3.33
C GLY A 102 6.68 -11.18 -2.85
N TYR A 103 6.40 -11.37 -1.56
CA TYR A 103 5.09 -11.05 -0.99
C TYR A 103 4.75 -9.57 -1.06
N ALA A 104 5.74 -8.67 -1.00
CA ALA A 104 5.52 -7.25 -1.19
C ALA A 104 5.17 -6.91 -2.65
N ALA A 105 5.75 -7.61 -3.63
CA ALA A 105 5.37 -7.46 -5.03
C ALA A 105 3.94 -7.94 -5.26
N ASP A 106 3.59 -9.14 -4.78
CA ASP A 106 2.24 -9.70 -4.88
C ASP A 106 1.21 -8.76 -4.24
N TYR A 107 1.48 -8.26 -3.04
CA TYR A 107 0.54 -7.40 -2.34
C TYR A 107 0.36 -6.04 -3.03
N ARG A 108 1.40 -5.48 -3.68
CA ARG A 108 1.27 -4.26 -4.48
C ARG A 108 0.35 -4.43 -5.68
N LEU A 109 0.33 -5.61 -6.29
CA LEU A 109 -0.61 -5.91 -7.38
C LEU A 109 -2.06 -5.89 -6.86
N GLU A 110 -2.30 -6.46 -5.67
CA GLU A 110 -3.61 -6.40 -5.04
C GLU A 110 -4.02 -4.97 -4.66
N LEU A 111 -3.10 -4.17 -4.10
CA LEU A 111 -3.38 -2.76 -3.81
C LEU A 111 -3.71 -1.95 -5.07
N ALA A 112 -2.97 -2.16 -6.17
CA ALA A 112 -3.26 -1.48 -7.43
C ALA A 112 -4.63 -1.89 -8.01
N ARG A 113 -5.00 -3.18 -7.90
CA ARG A 113 -6.31 -3.68 -8.31
C ARG A 113 -7.44 -3.10 -7.48
N LEU A 114 -7.31 -3.11 -6.15
CA LEU A 114 -8.30 -2.55 -5.24
C LEU A 114 -8.44 -1.03 -5.42
N ALA A 115 -7.32 -0.31 -5.55
CA ALA A 115 -7.34 1.13 -5.85
C ALA A 115 -8.03 1.42 -7.19
N TRP A 116 -7.84 0.57 -8.20
CA TRP A 116 -8.56 0.69 -9.48
C TRP A 116 -10.07 0.56 -9.28
N LEU A 117 -10.54 -0.43 -8.50
CA LEU A 117 -11.96 -0.57 -8.19
C LEU A 117 -12.53 0.64 -7.45
N ALA A 118 -11.74 1.29 -6.60
CA ALA A 118 -12.18 2.47 -5.84
C ALA A 118 -12.34 3.74 -6.70
N ILE A 119 -11.69 3.80 -7.86
CA ILE A 119 -11.67 4.98 -8.73
C ILE A 119 -12.30 4.78 -10.11
N ILE A 120 -12.67 3.55 -10.49
CA ILE A 120 -13.02 3.18 -11.88
C ILE A 120 -14.14 4.04 -12.50
N GLU A 121 -15.09 4.52 -11.69
CA GLU A 121 -16.23 5.31 -12.16
C GLU A 121 -15.83 6.69 -12.68
N ASP A 122 -14.92 7.37 -11.97
CA ASP A 122 -14.33 8.65 -12.38
C ASP A 122 -12.88 8.72 -11.86
N PRO A 123 -11.91 8.16 -12.62
CA PRO A 123 -10.56 7.94 -12.11
C PRO A 123 -9.85 9.20 -11.65
N ALA A 124 -10.05 10.34 -12.32
CA ALA A 124 -9.36 11.58 -11.96
C ALA A 124 -9.91 12.15 -10.65
N VAL A 125 -11.23 12.33 -10.58
CA VAL A 125 -11.90 12.94 -9.42
C VAL A 125 -11.78 12.04 -8.20
N ARG A 126 -12.01 10.73 -8.35
CA ARG A 126 -11.94 9.77 -7.24
C ARG A 126 -10.53 9.62 -6.70
N LEU A 127 -9.51 9.62 -7.57
CA LEU A 127 -8.12 9.56 -7.13
C LEU A 127 -7.74 10.76 -6.27
N GLU A 128 -8.14 11.96 -6.68
CA GLU A 128 -7.90 13.19 -5.91
C GLU A 128 -8.65 13.20 -4.58
N ALA A 129 -9.94 12.85 -4.59
CA ALA A 129 -10.77 12.81 -3.38
C ALA A 129 -10.24 11.81 -2.34
N LEU A 130 -9.90 10.59 -2.77
CA LEU A 130 -9.34 9.56 -1.88
C LEU A 130 -7.93 9.93 -1.40
N ALA A 131 -7.11 10.56 -2.26
CA ALA A 131 -5.79 11.03 -1.84
C ALA A 131 -5.89 12.12 -0.77
N ALA A 132 -6.88 13.00 -0.84
CA ALA A 132 -7.14 14.03 0.17
C ALA A 132 -7.66 13.45 1.50
N ALA A 133 -8.35 12.30 1.46
CA ALA A 133 -8.82 11.59 2.64
C ALA A 133 -7.70 10.79 3.35
N TYR A 134 -6.60 10.49 2.65
CA TYR A 134 -5.47 9.78 3.24
C TYR A 134 -4.77 10.63 4.30
N GLN A 135 -4.80 10.16 5.53
CA GLN A 135 -4.01 10.71 6.62
C GLN A 135 -2.80 9.80 6.85
N PRO A 136 -1.57 10.30 6.63
CA PRO A 136 -0.38 9.50 6.91
C PRO A 136 -0.32 9.15 8.41
N PRO A 137 0.12 7.94 8.78
CA PRO A 137 0.34 7.59 10.18
C PRO A 137 1.32 8.59 10.82
N GLU A 138 1.10 8.92 12.09
CA GLU A 138 1.93 9.89 12.81
C GLU A 138 3.43 9.58 12.67
N PRO A 139 4.28 10.62 12.46
CA PRO A 139 5.70 10.40 12.27
C PRO A 139 6.29 9.70 13.50
N ARG A 140 7.10 8.67 13.25
CA ARG A 140 7.89 8.00 14.28
C ARG A 140 8.83 9.03 14.90
N VAL A 141 8.49 9.55 16.08
CA VAL A 141 9.46 10.28 16.92
C VAL A 141 10.58 9.30 17.21
N LYS A 142 11.73 9.49 16.56
CA LYS A 142 12.96 8.80 16.94
C LYS A 142 13.34 9.36 18.31
N LEU A 143 12.99 8.64 19.38
CA LEU A 143 13.68 8.83 20.65
C LEU A 143 15.14 8.40 20.41
N VAL A 144 16.01 9.41 20.45
CA VAL A 144 17.47 9.29 20.36
C VAL A 144 17.99 8.60 21.61
#